data_AF-A0A2V6A1L0-F1
#
_entry.id   AF-A0A2V6A1L0-F1
#
_cell.length_a   1.000
_cell.length_b   1.000
_cell.length_c   1.000
_cell.angle_alpha   90.00
_cell.angle_beta   90.00
_cell.angle_gamma   90.00
#
_symmetry.space_group_name_H-M   'P 1'
#
loop_
_entity.id
_entity.type
_entity.pdbx_description
1 polymer ?
#
loop_
_entity_poly.entity_id
_entity_poly.type
_entity_poly.pdbx_seq_one_letter_code
_entity_poly.pdbx_strand_id
1 'polypeptide(L)'
;MLAGASSHRIGSVFVTRRVHPRRHFLLVSVLLLAPAAVWSVPLLQKNPPVRPADADSPVLIWDIDLELAKNLPRNFRTTDDRLKSHKREQLPATNGLTDLHASGSGEFTADNLKLVLARTRGAVTVFDLRQETHIFINGLPVSWFATNDWANVGRSQAAIEADESARVQSLKPGSEIAVHPGEAVKKAGVDSAKSQHVTVERASTERDIVEAGGAHYVRITVTDHARPLDDEVDRFILAVRALPLDGWAHFHCEAGRGRTTTFMVLYDMLRNAAHLSLADIVRRQKLLGYDYDVLRPAEPGNWKAPYTDDRIAFVRAFYDYARANLNGQPKLWSEWLKSGGN
;
A
#
# COMPACT_ATOMS: atom_id res chain seq x y z
N MET A 1 -69.45 26.57 -53.02
CA MET A 1 -70.34 27.40 -53.86
C MET A 1 -71.37 28.06 -52.96
N LEU A 2 -71.42 29.39 -53.00
CA LEU A 2 -72.49 30.34 -52.59
C LEU A 2 -72.99 30.22 -51.13
N ALA A 3 -72.51 31.01 -50.15
CA ALA A 3 -72.56 32.47 -49.95
C ALA A 3 -73.99 33.02 -49.73
N GLY A 4 -74.29 33.40 -48.48
CA GLY A 4 -75.47 34.15 -48.06
C GLY A 4 -75.08 35.03 -46.87
N ALA A 5 -75.37 36.32 -47.00
CA ALA A 5 -74.79 37.45 -46.27
C ALA A 5 -75.47 37.73 -44.92
N SER A 6 -74.74 38.38 -44.01
CA SER A 6 -75.29 39.53 -43.26
C SER A 6 -74.17 40.42 -42.71
N SER A 7 -74.39 41.71 -42.94
CA SER A 7 -73.56 42.86 -42.60
C SER A 7 -73.89 43.31 -41.18
N HIS A 8 -72.90 43.62 -40.34
CA HIS A 8 -73.07 44.58 -39.26
C HIS A 8 -71.79 45.34 -38.91
N ARG A 9 -72.04 46.58 -38.50
CA ARG A 9 -71.17 47.75 -38.52
C ARG A 9 -70.06 47.74 -37.46
N ILE A 10 -68.91 48.22 -37.95
CA ILE A 10 -67.91 49.11 -37.33
C ILE A 10 -68.29 49.63 -35.94
N GLY A 11 -67.50 49.19 -34.95
CA GLY A 11 -67.33 49.83 -33.64
C GLY A 11 -65.86 49.70 -33.25
N SER A 12 -65.03 50.61 -33.75
CA SER A 12 -63.60 50.73 -33.41
C SER A 12 -63.45 51.17 -31.96
N VAL A 13 -63.21 50.23 -31.05
CA VAL A 13 -62.69 50.55 -29.71
C VAL A 13 -61.18 50.34 -29.73
N PHE A 14 -60.47 51.45 -29.84
CA PHE A 14 -59.02 51.53 -29.60
C PHE A 14 -58.75 51.17 -28.13
N VAL A 15 -58.42 49.90 -27.87
CA VAL A 15 -57.76 49.52 -26.62
C VAL A 15 -56.27 49.78 -26.81
N THR A 16 -55.82 50.93 -26.32
CA THR A 16 -54.41 51.24 -26.13
C THR A 16 -53.82 50.29 -25.08
N ARG A 17 -53.33 49.12 -25.54
CA ARG A 17 -52.44 48.29 -24.71
C ARG A 17 -51.14 49.08 -24.51
N ARG A 18 -51.03 49.77 -23.37
CA ARG A 18 -49.74 50.22 -22.83
C ARG A 18 -48.86 48.98 -22.63
N VAL A 19 -47.96 48.75 -23.56
CA VAL A 19 -46.82 47.84 -23.36
C VAL A 19 -45.95 48.50 -22.29
N HIS A 20 -46.10 48.08 -21.04
CA HIS A 20 -45.08 48.32 -20.04
C HIS A 20 -43.90 47.42 -20.39
N PRO A 21 -42.69 47.94 -20.65
CA PRO A 21 -41.52 47.09 -20.67
C PRO A 21 -41.34 46.61 -19.23
N ARG A 22 -41.78 45.39 -18.93
CA ARG A 22 -41.31 44.67 -17.76
C ARG A 22 -39.81 44.47 -17.97
N ARG A 23 -39.00 45.38 -17.43
CA ARG A 23 -37.59 45.14 -17.18
C ARG A 23 -37.52 43.92 -16.28
N HIS A 24 -37.33 42.76 -16.89
CA HIS A 24 -36.87 41.57 -16.18
C HIS A 24 -35.48 41.92 -15.64
N PHE A 25 -35.42 42.38 -14.39
CA PHE A 25 -34.19 42.23 -13.62
C PHE A 25 -34.06 40.73 -13.35
N LEU A 26 -33.40 40.01 -14.27
CA LEU A 26 -32.71 38.79 -13.90
C LEU A 26 -31.65 39.22 -12.89
N LEU A 27 -31.95 39.05 -11.61
CA LEU A 27 -30.91 39.02 -10.59
C LEU A 27 -30.09 37.75 -10.90
N VAL A 28 -29.07 37.89 -11.74
CA VAL A 28 -28.01 36.88 -11.84
C VAL A 28 -27.25 37.02 -10.54
N SER A 29 -27.67 36.27 -9.52
CA SER A 29 -26.86 36.02 -8.34
C SER A 29 -25.63 35.24 -8.80
N VAL A 30 -24.58 35.96 -9.21
CA VAL A 30 -23.24 35.39 -9.29
C VAL A 30 -22.86 35.08 -7.85
N LEU A 31 -23.15 33.86 -7.40
CA LEU A 31 -22.46 33.28 -6.26
C LEU A 31 -21.00 33.19 -6.68
N LEU A 32 -20.23 34.23 -6.32
CA LEU A 32 -18.80 34.12 -6.18
C LEU A 32 -18.59 33.06 -5.08
N LEU A 33 -18.47 31.80 -5.51
CA LEU A 33 -17.81 30.76 -4.73
C LEU A 33 -16.41 31.29 -4.48
N ALA A 34 -16.23 31.99 -3.35
CA ALA A 34 -14.91 32.18 -2.80
C ALA A 34 -14.30 30.77 -2.72
N PRO A 35 -13.14 30.52 -3.34
CA PRO A 35 -12.47 29.24 -3.11
C PRO A 35 -12.29 29.17 -1.60
N ALA A 36 -12.96 28.20 -0.98
CA ALA A 36 -12.63 27.85 0.38
C ALA A 36 -11.14 27.57 0.34
N ALA A 37 -10.35 28.41 1.02
CA ALA A 37 -8.95 28.13 1.21
C ALA A 37 -8.93 26.75 1.86
N VAL A 38 -8.57 25.73 1.09
CA VAL A 38 -8.25 24.42 1.65
C VAL A 38 -6.95 24.70 2.36
N TRP A 39 -7.03 24.86 3.67
CA TRP A 39 -5.83 24.93 4.49
C TRP A 39 -5.21 23.56 4.35
N SER A 40 -4.22 23.45 3.47
CA SER A 40 -3.44 22.25 3.25
C SER A 40 -2.73 21.93 4.55
N VAL A 41 -3.36 21.13 5.41
CA VAL A 41 -2.68 20.60 6.59
C VAL A 41 -1.61 19.68 6.04
N PRO A 42 -0.31 19.94 6.31
CA PRO A 42 0.72 19.03 5.86
C PRO A 42 0.38 17.65 6.42
N LEU A 43 0.39 16.63 5.55
CA LEU A 43 0.15 15.23 5.92
C LEU A 43 1.35 14.63 6.66
N LEU A 44 1.87 15.41 7.61
CA LEU A 44 3.03 15.09 8.41
C LEU A 44 2.70 13.87 9.26
N GLN A 45 3.64 12.93 9.30
CA GLN A 45 3.58 11.82 10.24
C GLN A 45 3.63 12.40 11.67
N LYS A 46 2.51 12.30 12.40
CA LYS A 46 2.37 12.91 13.73
C LYS A 46 3.10 12.11 14.79
N ASN A 47 3.20 10.80 14.57
CA ASN A 47 3.75 9.83 15.51
C ASN A 47 4.86 9.03 14.80
N PRO A 48 6.05 9.63 14.56
CA PRO A 48 7.18 8.88 14.04
C PRO A 48 7.60 7.78 15.03
N PRO A 49 7.84 6.54 14.56
CA PRO A 49 8.45 5.50 15.39
C PRO A 49 9.76 5.99 16.03
N VAL A 50 10.02 5.53 17.25
CA VAL A 50 11.25 5.84 17.98
C VAL A 50 12.09 4.58 18.03
N ARG A 51 13.36 4.70 17.60
CA ARG A 51 14.31 3.59 17.62
C ARG A 51 14.47 3.08 19.06
N PRO A 52 14.23 1.79 19.33
CA PRO A 52 14.25 1.26 20.69
C PRO A 52 15.69 1.08 21.21
N ALA A 53 15.84 0.94 22.52
CA ALA A 53 17.16 0.84 23.17
C ALA A 53 17.93 -0.44 22.78
N ASP A 54 17.22 -1.53 22.47
CA ASP A 54 17.79 -2.79 22.00
C ASP A 54 18.11 -2.80 20.49
N ALA A 55 17.87 -1.70 19.78
CA ALA A 55 18.15 -1.58 18.34
C ALA A 55 19.65 -1.66 17.99
N ASP A 56 20.54 -1.40 18.96
CA ASP A 56 21.99 -1.54 18.79
C ASP A 56 22.50 -2.93 19.20
N SER A 57 21.61 -3.81 19.68
CA SER A 57 21.91 -5.22 19.97
C SER A 57 20.73 -6.12 19.56
N PRO A 58 20.32 -6.07 18.28
CA PRO A 58 19.18 -6.86 17.81
C PRO A 58 19.51 -8.35 17.78
N VAL A 59 18.49 -9.17 17.94
CA VAL A 59 18.58 -10.63 18.01
C VAL A 59 18.31 -11.23 16.65
N LEU A 60 19.21 -12.14 16.23
CA LEU A 60 19.04 -12.87 14.99
C LEU A 60 17.94 -13.93 15.14
N ILE A 61 16.90 -13.83 14.31
CA ILE A 61 15.74 -14.72 14.33
C ILE A 61 15.45 -15.34 12.98
N TRP A 62 14.79 -16.50 13.00
CA TRP A 62 14.07 -17.01 11.83
C TRP A 62 12.81 -16.15 11.58
N ASP A 63 12.64 -15.67 10.35
CA ASP A 63 11.46 -14.88 9.96
C ASP A 63 10.22 -15.73 9.66
N ILE A 64 10.43 -17.03 9.49
CA ILE A 64 9.39 -18.00 9.18
C ILE A 64 9.34 -19.11 10.23
N ASP A 65 8.23 -19.83 10.23
CA ASP A 65 8.18 -21.16 10.82
C ASP A 65 8.91 -22.14 9.89
N LEU A 66 9.97 -22.76 10.41
CA LEU A 66 10.79 -23.71 9.65
C LEU A 66 10.02 -24.96 9.22
N GLU A 67 8.95 -25.34 9.93
CA GLU A 67 8.09 -26.46 9.53
C GLU A 67 7.32 -26.15 8.23
N LEU A 68 7.11 -24.85 7.96
CA LEU A 68 6.40 -24.36 6.77
C LEU A 68 7.34 -23.93 5.64
N ALA A 69 8.66 -24.14 5.79
CA ALA A 69 9.69 -23.69 4.84
C ALA A 69 9.56 -24.26 3.41
N LYS A 70 8.69 -25.26 3.19
CA LYS A 70 8.42 -25.88 1.87
C LYS A 70 7.04 -25.52 1.32
N ASN A 71 6.25 -24.73 2.03
CA ASN A 71 4.89 -24.38 1.65
C ASN A 71 4.85 -23.03 0.90
N LEU A 72 3.70 -22.68 0.33
CA LEU A 72 3.51 -21.28 -0.07
C LEU A 72 3.70 -20.37 1.16
N PRO A 73 4.33 -19.20 1.01
CA PRO A 73 4.54 -18.30 2.13
C PRO A 73 3.21 -17.94 2.78
N ARG A 74 3.23 -17.73 4.10
CA ARG A 74 2.01 -17.38 4.83
C ARG A 74 1.34 -16.17 4.21
N ASN A 75 0.01 -16.14 4.29
CA ASN A 75 -0.80 -15.06 3.76
C ASN A 75 -0.62 -14.77 2.25
N PHE A 76 -0.13 -15.74 1.47
CA PHE A 76 -0.06 -15.62 0.02
C PHE A 76 -1.47 -15.49 -0.58
N ARG A 77 -1.64 -14.47 -1.43
CA ARG A 77 -2.88 -14.15 -2.14
C ARG A 77 -2.59 -13.43 -3.45
N THR A 78 -3.50 -13.52 -4.39
CA THR A 78 -3.42 -12.83 -5.69
C THR A 78 -4.67 -12.00 -5.96
N THR A 79 -4.54 -11.00 -6.83
CA THR A 79 -5.69 -10.24 -7.32
C THR A 79 -6.56 -11.04 -8.31
N ASP A 80 -6.14 -12.25 -8.68
CA ASP A 80 -6.96 -13.22 -9.42
C ASP A 80 -7.83 -14.10 -8.51
N ASP A 81 -7.59 -14.07 -7.19
CA ASP A 81 -8.35 -14.88 -6.25
C ASP A 81 -9.80 -14.39 -6.15
N ARG A 82 -10.73 -15.34 -6.01
CA ARG A 82 -12.15 -15.03 -5.84
C ARG A 82 -12.38 -14.39 -4.46
N LEU A 83 -13.03 -13.23 -4.46
CA LEU A 83 -13.52 -12.62 -3.23
C LEU A 83 -14.58 -13.50 -2.57
N LYS A 84 -14.41 -13.78 -1.28
CA LYS A 84 -15.35 -14.55 -0.46
C LYS A 84 -15.80 -13.68 0.71
N SER A 85 -17.10 -13.63 1.00
CA SER A 85 -17.64 -12.93 2.18
C SER A 85 -18.24 -13.93 3.17
N HIS A 86 -18.00 -13.72 4.46
CA HIS A 86 -18.48 -14.62 5.52
C HIS A 86 -19.90 -14.28 6.01
N LYS A 87 -20.47 -13.14 5.61
CA LYS A 87 -21.68 -12.56 6.24
C LYS A 87 -22.86 -12.27 5.29
N ARG A 88 -22.92 -12.89 4.10
CA ARG A 88 -23.92 -12.57 3.05
C ARG A 88 -23.95 -11.07 2.66
N GLU A 89 -22.88 -10.34 2.96
CA GLU A 89 -22.75 -8.96 2.54
C GLU A 89 -22.54 -8.90 1.02
N GLN A 90 -23.09 -7.87 0.38
CA GLN A 90 -22.83 -7.60 -1.03
C GLN A 90 -21.32 -7.51 -1.26
N LEU A 91 -20.78 -8.17 -2.28
CA LEU A 91 -19.34 -8.09 -2.58
C LEU A 91 -18.97 -6.69 -3.13
N PRO A 92 -17.74 -6.20 -2.86
CA PRO A 92 -17.27 -4.94 -3.43
C PRO A 92 -17.03 -5.09 -4.94
N ALA A 93 -16.84 -3.96 -5.62
CA ALA A 93 -16.59 -3.93 -7.05
C ALA A 93 -15.30 -4.69 -7.45
N THR A 94 -15.38 -5.56 -8.46
CA THR A 94 -14.27 -6.39 -8.94
C THR A 94 -13.66 -5.90 -10.26
N ASN A 95 -14.23 -4.89 -10.91
CA ASN A 95 -13.68 -4.32 -12.14
C ASN A 95 -12.25 -3.81 -11.89
N GLY A 96 -11.34 -4.11 -12.82
CA GLY A 96 -9.93 -3.73 -12.73
C GLY A 96 -9.14 -4.46 -11.63
N LEU A 97 -9.70 -5.44 -10.92
CA LEU A 97 -8.97 -6.17 -9.86
C LEU A 97 -7.98 -7.17 -10.46
N THR A 98 -8.43 -8.05 -11.36
CA THR A 98 -7.56 -9.03 -12.05
C THR A 98 -6.50 -8.35 -12.90
N ASP A 99 -6.82 -7.18 -13.46
CA ASP A 99 -5.92 -6.40 -14.33
C ASP A 99 -4.76 -5.75 -13.56
N LEU A 100 -4.78 -5.79 -12.21
CA LEU A 100 -3.66 -5.35 -11.39
C LEU A 100 -2.42 -6.21 -11.59
N HIS A 101 -2.59 -7.51 -11.87
CA HIS A 101 -1.49 -8.48 -11.91
C HIS A 101 -0.64 -8.42 -10.64
N ALA A 102 -1.28 -8.54 -9.48
CA ALA A 102 -0.59 -8.39 -8.21
C ALA A 102 -0.83 -9.55 -7.25
N SER A 103 0.11 -9.72 -6.35
CA SER A 103 0.03 -10.67 -5.25
C SER A 103 0.71 -10.10 -4.02
N GLY A 104 0.46 -10.73 -2.88
CA GLY A 104 1.32 -10.50 -1.74
C GLY A 104 1.34 -11.63 -0.74
N SER A 105 2.38 -11.68 0.07
CA SER A 105 2.58 -12.71 1.09
C SER A 105 3.45 -12.22 2.24
N GLY A 106 3.63 -13.08 3.24
CA GLY A 106 4.73 -12.96 4.19
C GLY A 106 6.06 -13.35 3.58
N GLU A 107 7.09 -13.30 4.42
CA GLU A 107 8.46 -13.67 4.08
C GLU A 107 8.55 -15.10 3.52
N PHE A 108 9.45 -15.31 2.58
CA PHE A 108 9.60 -16.56 1.83
C PHE A 108 11.00 -17.15 1.96
N THR A 109 11.13 -18.47 1.77
CA THR A 109 12.44 -19.08 1.51
C THR A 109 12.82 -18.94 0.05
N ALA A 110 14.09 -19.19 -0.28
CA ALA A 110 14.56 -19.28 -1.66
C ALA A 110 13.78 -20.33 -2.48
N ASP A 111 13.33 -21.42 -1.84
CA ASP A 111 12.49 -22.43 -2.49
C ASP A 111 11.03 -22.02 -2.58
N ASN A 112 10.49 -21.32 -1.58
CA ASN A 112 9.10 -20.83 -1.62
C ASN A 112 8.93 -19.72 -2.65
N LEU A 113 9.97 -18.93 -2.94
CA LEU A 113 9.95 -17.97 -4.03
C LEU A 113 9.57 -18.66 -5.36
N LYS A 114 10.08 -19.87 -5.64
CA LYS A 114 9.72 -20.62 -6.84
C LYS A 114 8.22 -20.94 -6.88
N LEU A 115 7.63 -21.25 -5.72
CA LEU A 115 6.19 -21.49 -5.59
C LEU A 115 5.38 -20.21 -5.80
N VAL A 116 5.86 -19.07 -5.28
CA VAL A 116 5.27 -17.74 -5.53
C VAL A 116 5.29 -17.45 -7.03
N LEU A 117 6.45 -17.52 -7.68
CA LEU A 117 6.62 -17.21 -9.10
C LEU A 117 5.75 -18.12 -10.00
N ALA A 118 5.60 -19.40 -9.64
CA ALA A 118 4.70 -20.32 -10.34
C ALA A 118 3.21 -19.95 -10.26
N ARG A 119 2.82 -19.03 -9.38
CA ARG A 119 1.46 -18.48 -9.26
C ARG A 119 1.31 -17.10 -9.90
N THR A 120 2.33 -16.62 -10.60
CA THR A 120 2.35 -15.33 -11.31
C THR A 120 2.41 -15.53 -12.82
N ARG A 121 2.32 -14.44 -13.58
CA ARG A 121 2.50 -14.44 -15.05
C ARG A 121 3.29 -13.21 -15.48
N GLY A 122 3.97 -13.29 -16.62
CA GLY A 122 4.77 -12.18 -17.14
C GLY A 122 6.03 -11.90 -16.32
N ALA A 123 6.64 -10.74 -16.56
CA ALA A 123 7.82 -10.31 -15.80
C ALA A 123 7.40 -9.91 -14.37
N VAL A 124 8.00 -10.52 -13.36
CA VAL A 124 7.66 -10.27 -11.96
C VAL A 124 8.62 -9.24 -11.37
N THR A 125 8.07 -8.29 -10.63
CA THR A 125 8.82 -7.40 -9.73
C THR A 125 8.40 -7.67 -8.29
N VAL A 126 9.35 -8.10 -7.47
CA VAL A 126 9.19 -8.28 -6.03
C VAL A 126 9.46 -6.96 -5.33
N PHE A 127 8.47 -6.48 -4.59
CA PHE A 127 8.54 -5.32 -3.71
C PHE A 127 8.74 -5.81 -2.28
N ASP A 128 9.98 -5.77 -1.83
CA ASP A 128 10.34 -5.95 -0.42
C ASP A 128 10.02 -4.66 0.35
N LEU A 129 9.07 -4.75 1.27
CA LEU A 129 8.59 -3.62 2.08
C LEU A 129 9.25 -3.55 3.46
N ARG A 130 10.32 -4.31 3.70
CA ARG A 130 10.94 -4.47 5.02
C ARG A 130 11.99 -3.40 5.28
N GLN A 131 11.95 -2.76 6.45
CA GLN A 131 13.00 -1.82 6.87
C GLN A 131 14.05 -2.54 7.73
N GLU A 132 13.62 -3.51 8.52
CA GLU A 132 14.44 -4.41 9.31
C GLU A 132 15.50 -5.09 8.43
N THR A 133 16.71 -5.20 8.96
CA THR A 133 17.83 -5.89 8.29
C THR A 133 17.47 -7.37 8.18
N HIS A 134 17.44 -7.89 6.96
CA HIS A 134 17.18 -9.31 6.71
C HIS A 134 18.05 -9.83 5.56
N ILE A 135 18.41 -11.10 5.66
CA ILE A 135 19.22 -11.82 4.67
C ILE A 135 18.77 -13.28 4.60
N PHE A 136 19.38 -14.06 3.72
CA PHE A 136 19.17 -15.48 3.60
C PHE A 136 20.41 -16.26 4.05
N ILE A 137 20.20 -17.29 4.85
CA ILE A 137 21.24 -18.24 5.28
C ILE A 137 20.79 -19.63 4.88
N ASN A 138 21.59 -20.30 4.04
CA ASN A 138 21.28 -21.60 3.45
C ASN A 138 19.89 -21.62 2.74
N GLY A 139 19.48 -20.48 2.19
CA GLY A 139 18.18 -20.31 1.52
C GLY A 139 17.00 -20.05 2.47
N LEU A 140 17.23 -19.94 3.78
CA LEU A 140 16.22 -19.62 4.79
C LEU A 140 16.32 -18.14 5.23
N PRO A 141 15.19 -17.43 5.37
CA PRO A 141 15.19 -16.01 5.71
C PRO A 141 15.43 -15.79 7.21
N VAL A 142 16.34 -14.87 7.52
CA VAL A 142 16.63 -14.41 8.88
C VAL A 142 16.60 -12.89 8.95
N SER A 143 16.24 -12.35 10.12
CA SER A 143 16.30 -10.92 10.39
C SER A 143 16.89 -10.60 11.75
N TRP A 144 17.35 -9.36 11.90
CA TRP A 144 17.82 -8.81 13.18
C TRP A 144 16.70 -8.06 13.86
N PHE A 145 16.00 -8.75 14.76
CA PHE A 145 14.87 -8.24 15.49
C PHE A 145 15.29 -7.43 16.72
N ALA A 146 14.76 -6.21 16.82
CA ALA A 146 14.72 -5.43 18.06
C ALA A 146 13.26 -5.23 18.45
N THR A 147 13.00 -4.64 19.62
CA THR A 147 11.65 -4.31 20.08
C THR A 147 10.82 -3.67 18.96
N ASN A 148 9.63 -4.21 18.72
CA ASN A 148 8.70 -3.79 17.65
C ASN A 148 9.19 -3.94 16.21
N ASP A 149 10.29 -4.66 15.97
CA ASP A 149 10.95 -4.79 14.66
C ASP A 149 11.53 -3.45 14.14
N TRP A 150 11.99 -2.60 15.08
CA TRP A 150 12.37 -1.21 14.81
C TRP A 150 13.88 -0.95 14.86
N ALA A 151 14.71 -1.96 14.63
CA ALA A 151 16.17 -1.86 14.70
C ALA A 151 16.75 -0.74 13.79
N ASN A 152 16.09 -0.51 12.64
CA ASN A 152 16.54 0.42 11.61
C ASN A 152 15.75 1.74 11.55
N VAL A 153 14.89 2.04 12.53
CA VAL A 153 14.20 3.33 12.59
C VAL A 153 15.20 4.48 12.56
N GLY A 154 15.02 5.42 11.63
CA GLY A 154 15.90 6.57 11.43
C GLY A 154 17.16 6.29 10.61
N ARG A 155 17.41 5.06 10.17
CA ARG A 155 18.49 4.74 9.22
C ARG A 155 18.01 4.92 7.77
N SER A 156 18.89 5.36 6.89
CA SER A 156 18.60 5.44 5.46
C SER A 156 18.62 4.07 4.81
N GLN A 157 17.87 3.89 3.71
CA GLN A 157 17.89 2.65 2.92
C GLN A 157 19.32 2.25 2.53
N ALA A 158 20.14 3.19 2.06
CA ALA A 158 21.52 2.90 1.67
C ALA A 158 22.37 2.36 2.83
N ALA A 159 22.17 2.85 4.05
CA ALA A 159 22.87 2.35 5.23
C ALA A 159 22.38 0.96 5.66
N ILE A 160 21.10 0.66 5.44
CA ILE A 160 20.50 -0.66 5.71
C ILE A 160 21.03 -1.69 4.71
N GLU A 161 20.96 -1.40 3.41
CA GLU A 161 21.44 -2.30 2.35
C GLU A 161 22.95 -2.55 2.44
N ALA A 162 23.73 -1.55 2.85
CA ALA A 162 25.17 -1.70 3.11
C ALA A 162 25.44 -2.63 4.31
N ASP A 163 24.65 -2.53 5.39
CA ASP A 163 24.74 -3.42 6.55
C ASP A 163 24.36 -4.86 6.20
N GLU A 164 23.27 -5.05 5.44
CA GLU A 164 22.86 -6.37 4.91
C GLU A 164 23.98 -6.99 4.06
N SER A 165 24.56 -6.21 3.14
CA SER A 165 25.67 -6.67 2.29
C SER A 165 26.91 -7.04 3.10
N ALA A 166 27.28 -6.24 4.11
CA ALA A 166 28.41 -6.51 4.98
C ALA A 166 28.21 -7.80 5.81
N ARG A 167 26.98 -8.07 6.26
CA ARG A 167 26.61 -9.32 6.96
C ARG A 167 26.72 -10.53 6.06
N VAL A 168 26.23 -10.44 4.82
CA VAL A 168 26.39 -11.53 3.84
C VAL A 168 27.87 -11.82 3.58
N GLN A 169 28.71 -10.80 3.46
CA GLN A 169 30.15 -10.96 3.22
C GLN A 169 30.91 -11.55 4.42
N SER A 170 30.45 -11.30 5.65
CA SER A 170 31.10 -11.81 6.86
C SER A 170 30.73 -13.27 7.16
N LEU A 171 29.57 -13.74 6.71
CA LEU A 171 29.07 -15.11 6.88
C LEU A 171 29.63 -16.04 5.80
N LYS A 172 30.82 -16.58 6.05
CA LYS A 172 31.53 -17.48 5.12
C LYS A 172 31.05 -18.93 5.29
N PRO A 173 31.25 -19.80 4.28
CA PRO A 173 31.05 -21.24 4.45
C PRO A 173 31.84 -21.76 5.66
N GLY A 174 31.16 -22.47 6.56
CA GLY A 174 31.69 -22.96 7.83
C GLY A 174 31.56 -21.99 9.02
N SER A 175 31.03 -20.77 8.83
CA SER A 175 30.68 -19.91 9.96
C SER A 175 29.58 -20.55 10.82
N GLU A 176 29.73 -20.49 12.13
CA GLU A 176 28.72 -20.96 13.09
C GLU A 176 27.96 -19.77 13.65
N ILE A 177 26.62 -19.81 13.58
CA ILE A 177 25.75 -18.77 14.10
C ILE A 177 24.66 -19.34 15.00
N ALA A 178 24.15 -18.51 15.89
CA ALA A 178 22.98 -18.81 16.70
C ALA A 178 21.77 -18.04 16.16
N VAL A 179 20.70 -18.76 15.81
CA VAL A 179 19.44 -18.18 15.32
C VAL A 179 18.31 -18.58 16.24
N HIS A 180 17.50 -17.61 16.68
CA HIS A 180 16.38 -17.88 17.57
C HIS A 180 15.06 -18.09 16.80
N PRO A 181 14.13 -18.91 17.30
CA PRO A 181 12.77 -18.95 16.77
C PRO A 181 12.09 -17.58 16.93
N GLY A 182 11.70 -16.95 15.81
CA GLY A 182 11.17 -15.58 15.82
C GLY A 182 9.89 -15.41 16.64
N GLU A 183 8.96 -16.37 16.55
CA GLU A 183 7.70 -16.32 17.32
C GLU A 183 7.93 -16.30 18.84
N ALA A 184 8.90 -17.09 19.32
CA ALA A 184 9.23 -17.15 20.74
C ALA A 184 9.85 -15.83 21.23
N VAL A 185 10.81 -15.28 20.48
CA VAL A 185 11.44 -13.98 20.80
C VAL A 185 10.41 -12.85 20.84
N LYS A 186 9.50 -12.81 19.85
CA LYS A 186 8.48 -11.75 19.73
C LYS A 186 7.40 -11.82 20.81
N LYS A 187 7.08 -13.00 21.36
CA LYS A 187 6.03 -13.19 22.37
C LYS A 187 6.52 -13.12 23.82
N ALA A 188 7.66 -13.74 24.12
CA ALA A 188 8.11 -13.99 25.48
C ALA A 188 9.42 -13.24 25.83
N GLY A 189 9.91 -12.41 24.92
CA GLY A 189 11.21 -11.75 25.06
C GLY A 189 12.37 -12.70 24.77
N VAL A 190 13.53 -12.13 24.42
CA VAL A 190 14.73 -12.82 23.91
C VAL A 190 15.19 -13.96 24.83
N ASP A 191 15.23 -13.71 26.14
CA ASP A 191 15.85 -14.60 27.14
C ASP A 191 15.13 -15.96 27.30
N SER A 192 13.92 -16.08 26.75
CA SER A 192 13.09 -17.29 26.88
C SER A 192 13.26 -18.29 25.73
N ALA A 193 13.83 -17.87 24.59
CA ALA A 193 13.89 -18.68 23.37
C ALA A 193 15.27 -19.32 23.21
N LYS A 194 15.36 -20.66 23.27
CA LYS A 194 16.61 -21.38 22.96
C LYS A 194 17.00 -21.15 21.50
N SER A 195 18.25 -20.73 21.27
CA SER A 195 18.80 -20.61 19.93
C SER A 195 19.10 -21.97 19.30
N GLN A 196 19.14 -21.98 17.97
CA GLN A 196 19.60 -23.08 17.14
C GLN A 196 20.96 -22.72 16.56
N HIS A 197 21.91 -23.65 16.64
CA HIS A 197 23.21 -23.51 15.99
C HIS A 197 23.08 -23.89 14.51
N VAL A 198 23.56 -23.01 13.64
CA VAL A 198 23.50 -23.19 12.19
C VAL A 198 24.90 -23.00 11.62
N THR A 199 25.37 -24.02 10.90
CA THR A 199 26.56 -23.90 10.06
C THR A 199 26.16 -23.23 8.74
N VAL A 200 26.79 -22.10 8.42
CA VAL A 200 26.57 -21.38 7.17
C VAL A 200 27.22 -22.14 6.03
N GLU A 201 26.46 -22.49 5.01
CA GLU A 201 26.94 -22.98 3.71
C GLU A 201 26.95 -21.84 2.68
N ARG A 202 25.92 -21.00 2.71
CA ARG A 202 25.74 -19.82 1.86
C ARG A 202 25.00 -18.73 2.62
N ALA A 203 25.42 -17.48 2.42
CA ALA A 203 24.64 -16.30 2.74
C ALA A 203 24.30 -15.52 1.45
N SER A 204 23.15 -14.85 1.41
CA SER A 204 22.70 -14.06 0.26
C SER A 204 21.79 -12.91 0.70
N THR A 205 21.78 -11.80 -0.03
CA THR A 205 20.74 -10.78 0.15
C THR A 205 19.44 -11.26 -0.49
N GLU A 206 18.30 -10.67 -0.13
CA GLU A 206 17.05 -11.00 -0.81
C GLU A 206 17.12 -10.68 -2.31
N ARG A 207 17.78 -9.56 -2.68
CA ARG A 207 18.01 -9.20 -4.08
C ARG A 207 18.67 -10.35 -4.84
N ASP A 208 19.73 -10.94 -4.30
CA ASP A 208 20.43 -12.07 -4.92
C ASP A 208 19.48 -13.28 -5.12
N ILE A 209 18.64 -13.57 -4.12
CA ILE A 209 17.66 -14.67 -4.19
C ILE A 209 16.59 -14.41 -5.26
N VAL A 210 16.05 -13.19 -5.30
CA VAL A 210 14.99 -12.79 -6.24
C VAL A 210 15.50 -12.76 -7.67
N GLU A 211 16.66 -12.15 -7.91
CA GLU A 211 17.26 -12.03 -9.24
C GLU A 211 17.73 -13.40 -9.76
N ALA A 212 18.29 -14.26 -8.90
CA ALA A 212 18.61 -15.65 -9.28
C ALA A 212 17.35 -16.46 -9.64
N GLY A 213 16.19 -16.09 -9.10
CA GLY A 213 14.88 -16.64 -9.46
C GLY A 213 14.29 -16.11 -10.77
N GLY A 214 14.96 -15.13 -11.42
CA GLY A 214 14.51 -14.53 -12.68
C GLY A 214 13.47 -13.42 -12.52
N ALA A 215 13.30 -12.86 -11.32
CA ALA A 215 12.42 -11.73 -11.04
C ALA A 215 13.22 -10.43 -10.79
N HIS A 216 12.59 -9.28 -10.99
CA HIS A 216 13.13 -7.98 -10.61
C HIS A 216 12.91 -7.72 -9.13
N TYR A 217 13.82 -6.97 -8.51
CA TYR A 217 13.76 -6.65 -7.09
C TYR A 217 13.68 -5.13 -6.86
N VAL A 218 12.78 -4.73 -5.96
CA VAL A 218 12.62 -3.35 -5.49
C VAL A 218 12.53 -3.36 -3.97
N ARG A 219 13.39 -2.59 -3.31
CA ARG A 219 13.36 -2.36 -1.86
C ARG A 219 12.66 -1.04 -1.54
N ILE A 220 11.67 -1.08 -0.66
CA ILE A 220 10.96 0.06 -0.08
C ILE A 220 11.02 -0.07 1.45
N THR A 221 11.78 0.79 2.14
CA THR A 221 12.10 0.58 3.56
C THR A 221 11.02 1.09 4.52
N VAL A 222 9.93 0.32 4.65
CA VAL A 222 8.79 0.70 5.49
C VAL A 222 8.93 0.12 6.90
N THR A 223 9.03 1.00 7.90
CA THR A 223 9.02 0.62 9.32
C THR A 223 7.78 -0.19 9.65
N ASP A 224 7.94 -1.30 10.39
CA ASP A 224 6.79 -2.10 10.78
C ASP A 224 5.78 -1.28 11.60
N HIS A 225 4.50 -1.57 11.40
CA HIS A 225 3.33 -0.95 12.04
C HIS A 225 3.04 0.52 11.68
N ALA A 226 3.97 1.23 11.03
CA ALA A 226 3.82 2.63 10.64
C ALA A 226 3.36 2.79 9.18
N ARG A 227 3.05 4.04 8.80
CA ARG A 227 2.89 4.43 7.39
C ARG A 227 4.26 4.51 6.69
N PRO A 228 4.34 4.35 5.36
CA PRO A 228 5.56 4.66 4.62
C PRO A 228 5.88 6.15 4.68
N LEU A 229 7.17 6.48 4.72
CA LEU A 229 7.68 7.84 4.60
C LEU A 229 7.45 8.38 3.18
N ASP A 230 7.37 9.70 3.02
CA ASP A 230 6.99 10.33 1.74
C ASP A 230 7.98 10.00 0.61
N ASP A 231 9.27 9.88 0.90
CA ASP A 231 10.32 9.48 -0.04
C ASP A 231 10.22 8.01 -0.45
N GLU A 232 9.83 7.13 0.48
CA GLU A 232 9.53 5.72 0.17
C GLU A 232 8.28 5.60 -0.71
N VAL A 233 7.29 6.47 -0.54
CA VAL A 233 6.12 6.54 -1.42
C VAL A 233 6.52 7.00 -2.82
N ASP A 234 7.38 8.00 -2.94
CA ASP A 234 7.91 8.44 -4.24
C ASP A 234 8.68 7.31 -4.95
N ARG A 235 9.54 6.58 -4.20
CA ARG A 235 10.27 5.41 -4.72
C ARG A 235 9.31 4.33 -5.22
N PHE A 236 8.26 4.04 -4.47
CA PHE A 236 7.21 3.11 -4.87
C PHE A 236 6.49 3.56 -6.16
N ILE A 237 6.11 4.83 -6.27
CA ILE A 237 5.47 5.36 -7.49
C ILE A 237 6.39 5.23 -8.69
N LEU A 238 7.68 5.58 -8.55
CA LEU A 238 8.67 5.44 -9.61
C LEU A 238 8.82 3.98 -10.07
N ALA A 239 8.89 3.05 -9.11
CA ALA A 239 8.95 1.62 -9.41
C ALA A 239 7.67 1.12 -10.12
N VAL A 240 6.48 1.58 -9.69
CA VAL A 240 5.21 1.26 -10.36
C VAL A 240 5.16 1.79 -11.79
N ARG A 241 5.62 3.03 -12.03
CA ARG A 241 5.71 3.61 -13.38
C ARG A 241 6.64 2.83 -14.30
N ALA A 242 7.66 2.19 -13.74
CA ALA A 242 8.64 1.39 -14.47
C ALA A 242 8.19 -0.07 -14.71
N LEU A 243 7.06 -0.51 -14.14
CA LEU A 243 6.56 -1.85 -14.38
C LEU A 243 6.22 -2.07 -15.86
N PRO A 244 6.57 -3.24 -16.44
CA PRO A 244 6.11 -3.61 -17.77
C PRO A 244 4.58 -3.61 -17.86
N LEU A 245 4.04 -3.36 -19.06
CA LEU A 245 2.58 -3.28 -19.29
C LEU A 245 1.85 -4.54 -18.77
N ASP A 246 2.42 -5.72 -19.03
CA ASP A 246 1.90 -7.02 -18.56
C ASP A 246 2.73 -7.59 -17.39
N GLY A 247 3.42 -6.71 -16.66
CA GLY A 247 4.23 -7.08 -15.50
C GLY A 247 3.40 -7.45 -14.29
N TRP A 248 4.00 -8.21 -13.38
CA TRP A 248 3.38 -8.66 -12.13
C TRP A 248 4.06 -8.06 -10.91
N ALA A 249 3.29 -7.48 -10.00
CA ALA A 249 3.81 -6.93 -8.74
C ALA A 249 3.58 -7.91 -7.58
N HIS A 250 4.66 -8.40 -6.98
CA HIS A 250 4.58 -9.20 -5.75
C HIS A 250 5.02 -8.37 -4.55
N PHE A 251 4.11 -8.09 -3.62
CA PHE A 251 4.40 -7.32 -2.41
C PHE A 251 4.60 -8.24 -1.22
N HIS A 252 5.65 -8.03 -0.43
CA HIS A 252 5.81 -8.80 0.79
C HIS A 252 6.36 -7.96 1.95
N CYS A 253 6.18 -8.48 3.14
CA CYS A 253 6.82 -8.02 4.37
C CYS A 253 6.96 -9.25 5.28
N GLU A 254 7.42 -9.11 6.52
CA GLU A 254 7.56 -10.25 7.43
C GLU A 254 6.27 -11.12 7.51
N ALA A 255 5.12 -10.52 7.87
CA ALA A 255 3.87 -11.26 8.05
C ALA A 255 2.96 -11.35 6.82
N GLY A 256 3.15 -10.52 5.79
CA GLY A 256 2.22 -10.43 4.67
C GLY A 256 0.89 -9.73 4.96
N ARG A 257 0.80 -9.01 6.09
CA ARG A 257 -0.42 -8.35 6.55
C ARG A 257 -0.35 -6.84 6.43
N GLY A 258 0.27 -6.14 7.39
CA GLY A 258 0.19 -4.67 7.49
C GLY A 258 0.75 -3.92 6.29
N ARG A 259 2.08 -3.99 6.10
CA ARG A 259 2.79 -3.32 5.00
C ARG A 259 2.32 -3.84 3.64
N THR A 260 2.28 -5.16 3.48
CA THR A 260 1.80 -5.81 2.24
C THR A 260 0.40 -5.36 1.82
N THR A 261 -0.60 -5.42 2.72
CA THR A 261 -1.97 -5.01 2.36
C THR A 261 -2.04 -3.51 2.11
N THR A 262 -1.27 -2.70 2.85
CA THR A 262 -1.17 -1.25 2.59
C THR A 262 -0.71 -1.01 1.15
N PHE A 263 0.40 -1.60 0.71
CA PHE A 263 0.93 -1.39 -0.64
C PHE A 263 0.08 -2.01 -1.74
N MET A 264 -0.56 -3.17 -1.50
CA MET A 264 -1.56 -3.70 -2.43
C MET A 264 -2.74 -2.73 -2.60
N VAL A 265 -3.20 -2.09 -1.52
CA VAL A 265 -4.23 -1.03 -1.57
C VAL A 265 -3.73 0.20 -2.32
N LEU A 266 -2.52 0.69 -2.05
CA LEU A 266 -1.96 1.84 -2.76
C LEU A 266 -1.83 1.57 -4.27
N TYR A 267 -1.31 0.39 -4.62
CA TYR A 267 -1.17 -0.03 -6.01
C TYR A 267 -2.52 -0.10 -6.72
N ASP A 268 -3.52 -0.66 -6.03
CA ASP A 268 -4.89 -0.71 -6.53
C ASP A 268 -5.47 0.71 -6.76
N MET A 269 -5.26 1.63 -5.82
CA MET A 269 -5.65 3.04 -5.97
C MET A 269 -5.02 3.68 -7.20
N LEU A 270 -3.72 3.49 -7.43
CA LEU A 270 -3.03 4.07 -8.60
C LEU A 270 -3.66 3.62 -9.92
N ARG A 271 -4.21 2.41 -10.00
CA ARG A 271 -4.82 1.86 -11.22
C ARG A 271 -6.31 2.14 -11.34
N ASN A 272 -7.03 2.21 -10.21
CA ASN A 272 -8.50 2.13 -10.22
C ASN A 272 -9.23 3.28 -9.53
N ALA A 273 -8.55 4.19 -8.81
CA ALA A 273 -9.23 5.24 -8.03
C ALA A 273 -10.02 6.24 -8.90
N ALA A 274 -9.76 6.35 -10.22
CA ALA A 274 -10.59 7.13 -11.13
C ALA A 274 -12.05 6.66 -11.18
N HIS A 275 -12.29 5.36 -10.96
CA HIS A 275 -13.57 4.72 -11.23
C HIS A 275 -14.12 3.93 -10.03
N LEU A 276 -13.32 3.72 -8.99
CA LEU A 276 -13.70 2.99 -7.80
C LEU A 276 -13.60 3.86 -6.55
N SER A 277 -14.53 3.62 -5.62
CA SER A 277 -14.51 4.27 -4.32
C SER A 277 -13.37 3.75 -3.44
N LEU A 278 -12.89 4.59 -2.51
CA LEU A 278 -11.97 4.18 -1.45
C LEU A 278 -12.50 2.95 -0.70
N ALA A 279 -13.80 2.92 -0.42
CA ALA A 279 -14.44 1.83 0.31
C ALA A 279 -14.39 0.51 -0.46
N ASP A 280 -14.62 0.52 -1.78
CA ASP A 280 -14.54 -0.69 -2.62
C ASP A 280 -13.12 -1.23 -2.69
N ILE A 281 -12.14 -0.36 -2.94
CA ILE A 281 -10.72 -0.74 -3.03
C ILE A 281 -10.23 -1.32 -1.71
N VAL A 282 -10.49 -0.64 -0.59
CA VAL A 282 -10.06 -1.14 0.73
C VAL A 282 -10.77 -2.45 1.06
N ARG A 283 -12.07 -2.56 0.76
CA ARG A 283 -12.84 -3.75 1.11
C ARG A 283 -12.44 -4.96 0.27
N ARG A 284 -12.19 -4.82 -1.04
CA ARG A 284 -11.75 -5.96 -1.86
C ARG A 284 -10.36 -6.45 -1.45
N GLN A 285 -9.44 -5.54 -1.14
CA GLN A 285 -8.12 -5.90 -0.64
C GLN A 285 -8.17 -6.53 0.76
N LYS A 286 -9.09 -6.09 1.62
CA LYS A 286 -9.35 -6.73 2.93
C LYS A 286 -9.84 -8.18 2.78
N LEU A 287 -10.79 -8.41 1.86
CA LEU A 287 -11.33 -9.76 1.61
C LEU A 287 -10.27 -10.71 1.03
N LEU A 288 -9.31 -10.20 0.25
CA LEU A 288 -8.12 -10.96 -0.16
C LEU A 288 -7.13 -11.14 1.01
N GLY A 289 -6.93 -10.08 1.79
CA GLY A 289 -5.88 -9.94 2.81
C GLY A 289 -6.21 -10.47 4.20
N TYR A 290 -6.97 -11.57 4.30
CA TYR A 290 -7.28 -12.24 5.57
C TYR A 290 -7.88 -11.26 6.60
N ASP A 291 -8.88 -10.51 6.16
CA ASP A 291 -9.63 -9.50 6.92
C ASP A 291 -8.79 -8.33 7.47
N TYR A 292 -7.56 -8.15 6.98
CA TYR A 292 -6.76 -6.97 7.33
C TYR A 292 -7.33 -5.71 6.68
N ASP A 293 -7.82 -4.81 7.52
CA ASP A 293 -8.45 -3.56 7.10
C ASP A 293 -7.51 -2.39 7.37
N VAL A 294 -6.95 -1.81 6.31
CA VAL A 294 -6.00 -0.70 6.41
C VAL A 294 -6.63 0.56 7.03
N LEU A 295 -7.96 0.68 6.99
CA LEU A 295 -8.73 1.80 7.53
C LEU A 295 -9.34 1.53 8.91
N ARG A 296 -9.16 0.32 9.49
CA ARG A 296 -9.70 -0.01 10.81
C ARG A 296 -8.88 0.68 11.90
N PRO A 297 -9.51 1.51 12.77
CA PRO A 297 -8.85 2.07 13.94
C PRO A 297 -8.35 0.97 14.88
N ALA A 298 -7.29 1.26 15.62
CA ALA A 298 -6.82 0.35 16.65
C ALA A 298 -7.82 0.30 17.82
N GLU A 299 -7.90 -0.85 18.49
CA GLU A 299 -8.70 -0.99 19.70
C GLU A 299 -8.15 -0.10 20.84
N PRO A 300 -9.01 0.40 21.75
CA PRO A 300 -8.57 1.19 22.90
C PRO A 300 -7.46 0.50 23.71
N GLY A 301 -6.43 1.24 24.08
CA GLY A 301 -5.28 0.72 24.84
C GLY A 301 -4.23 -0.02 24.00
N ASN A 302 -4.44 -0.18 22.68
CA ASN A 302 -3.42 -0.71 21.80
C ASN A 302 -2.31 0.32 21.58
N TRP A 303 -1.07 -0.05 21.95
CA TRP A 303 0.10 0.81 21.77
C TRP A 303 0.36 1.22 20.31
N LYS A 304 -0.17 0.45 19.34
CA LYS A 304 -0.08 0.74 17.91
C LYS A 304 -1.07 1.80 17.42
N ALA A 305 -1.97 2.31 18.28
CA ALA A 305 -3.01 3.24 17.89
C ALA A 305 -2.47 4.51 17.20
N PRO A 306 -1.44 5.21 17.71
CA PRO A 306 -0.96 6.43 17.06
C PRO A 306 -0.42 6.19 15.64
N TYR A 307 0.27 5.07 15.42
CA TYR A 307 0.78 4.69 14.09
C TYR A 307 -0.33 4.22 13.15
N THR A 308 -1.37 3.60 13.71
CA THR A 308 -2.57 3.22 12.95
C THR A 308 -3.32 4.45 12.46
N ASP A 309 -3.47 5.48 13.31
CA ASP A 309 -4.13 6.73 12.93
C ASP A 309 -3.37 7.45 11.82
N ASP A 310 -2.04 7.51 11.92
CA ASP A 310 -1.18 8.06 10.86
C ASP A 310 -1.31 7.28 9.55
N ARG A 311 -1.36 5.94 9.60
CA ARG A 311 -1.61 5.10 8.41
C ARG A 311 -2.97 5.37 7.80
N ILE A 312 -4.03 5.48 8.61
CA ILE A 312 -5.38 5.76 8.12
C ILE A 312 -5.43 7.11 7.42
N ALA A 313 -4.85 8.15 8.03
CA ALA A 313 -4.77 9.48 7.44
C ALA A 313 -4.01 9.44 6.11
N PHE A 314 -2.85 8.76 6.08
CA PHE A 314 -2.06 8.57 4.87
C PHE A 314 -2.83 7.85 3.76
N VAL A 315 -3.46 6.70 4.04
CA VAL A 315 -4.19 5.93 3.02
C VAL A 315 -5.34 6.74 2.41
N ARG A 316 -6.03 7.56 3.22
CA ARG A 316 -7.08 8.45 2.72
C ARG A 316 -6.53 9.51 1.78
N ALA A 317 -5.44 10.18 2.17
CA ALA A 317 -4.82 11.18 1.32
C ALA A 317 -4.18 10.59 0.06
N PHE A 318 -3.61 9.38 0.15
CA PHE A 318 -3.07 8.69 -1.02
C PHE A 318 -4.15 8.33 -2.04
N TYR A 319 -5.38 8.04 -1.58
CA TYR A 319 -6.51 7.87 -2.49
C TYR A 319 -6.81 9.15 -3.26
N ASP A 320 -6.81 10.31 -2.61
CA ASP A 320 -7.02 11.60 -3.27
C ASP A 320 -5.88 11.93 -4.25
N TYR A 321 -4.63 11.64 -3.87
CA TYR A 321 -3.49 11.68 -4.77
C TYR A 321 -3.69 10.79 -6.00
N ALA A 322 -4.06 9.52 -5.81
CA ALA A 322 -4.21 8.56 -6.89
C ALA A 322 -5.35 8.93 -7.84
N ARG A 323 -6.44 9.53 -7.32
CA ARG A 323 -7.52 10.07 -8.15
C ARG A 323 -7.06 11.23 -9.04
N ALA A 324 -6.21 12.09 -8.52
CA ALA A 324 -5.66 13.23 -9.25
C ALA A 324 -4.47 12.85 -10.14
N ASN A 325 -3.78 11.73 -9.85
CA ASN A 325 -2.56 11.30 -10.51
C ASN A 325 -2.62 9.81 -10.90
N LEU A 326 -3.43 9.47 -11.91
CA LEU A 326 -3.61 8.08 -12.34
C LEU A 326 -2.29 7.44 -12.78
N ASN A 327 -2.12 6.16 -12.43
CA ASN A 327 -0.85 5.42 -12.56
C ASN A 327 0.34 6.16 -11.91
N GLY A 328 0.05 6.98 -10.90
CA GLY A 328 1.02 7.80 -10.20
C GLY A 328 1.58 8.93 -11.07
N GLN A 329 0.87 9.41 -12.09
CA GLN A 329 1.29 10.48 -13.02
C GLN A 329 0.28 11.63 -13.07
N PRO A 330 0.72 12.89 -13.29
CA PRO A 330 2.07 13.29 -13.66
C PRO A 330 3.01 13.52 -12.47
N LYS A 331 2.48 13.82 -11.28
CA LYS A 331 3.30 14.17 -10.11
C LYS A 331 3.68 12.95 -9.29
N LEU A 332 4.85 12.99 -8.66
CA LEU A 332 5.16 12.16 -7.51
C LEU A 332 4.34 12.59 -6.29
N TRP A 333 4.36 11.78 -5.24
CA TRP A 333 3.60 12.02 -4.03
C TRP A 333 4.09 13.29 -3.32
N SER A 334 5.40 13.42 -3.11
CA SER A 334 5.96 14.60 -2.43
C SER A 334 5.75 15.91 -3.22
N GLU A 335 5.72 15.82 -4.55
CA GLU A 335 5.41 16.95 -5.44
C GLU A 335 3.94 17.35 -5.34
N TRP A 336 3.03 16.37 -5.25
CA TRP A 336 1.61 16.62 -5.06
C TRP A 336 1.30 17.26 -3.70
N LEU A 337 1.92 16.75 -2.62
CA LEU A 337 1.84 17.34 -1.27
C LEU A 337 2.21 18.83 -1.28
N LYS A 338 3.30 19.21 -1.96
CA LYS A 338 3.77 20.60 -2.07
C LYS A 338 2.83 21.49 -2.88
N SER A 339 2.02 20.90 -3.76
CA SER A 339 1.10 21.66 -4.62
C SER A 339 -0.24 22.01 -3.96
N GLY A 340 -0.41 21.71 -2.67
CA GLY A 340 -1.67 21.95 -1.94
C GLY A 340 -2.79 21.00 -2.37
N GLY A 341 -2.44 19.81 -2.88
CA GLY A 341 -3.40 18.80 -3.31
C GLY A 341 -4.13 18.09 -2.16
N ASN A 342 -3.73 18.33 -0.92
CA ASN A 342 -4.30 17.74 0.30
C ASN A 342 -5.57 18.40 0.78
#